data_AF-A0A9E4K945-F1
#
_entry.id   AF-A0A9E4K945-F1
#
_cell.length_a   1.000
_cell.length_b   1.000
_cell.length_c   1.000
_cell.angle_alpha   90.00
_cell.angle_beta   90.00
_cell.angle_gamma   90.00
#
_symmetry.space_group_name_H-M   'P 1'
#
loop_
_entity.id
_entity.type
_entity.pdbx_description
1 polymer ?
#
loop_
_entity_poly.entity_id
_entity_poly.type
_entity_poly.pdbx_seq_one_letter_code
_entity_poly.pdbx_strand_id
1 'polypeptide(L)'
;MKSAVSLISLVVVFFVGLKLGFYLAPSEFIYRDAQYKSAILAFEIKSLKSGNIDMIIESKEINLDAELANHGRYLISNLSWLLPRRSNEDDRAILSAVYYRVENPYTSPDASKPGFWKSGVDLDSAFVEQTIQGQKELEELKGMVLDNYTR
;
A
#
# COMPACT_ATOMS: atom_id res chain seq x y z
N MET A 1 31.10 -21.21 -32.20
CA MET A 1 31.69 -20.78 -30.91
C MET A 1 31.35 -19.35 -30.49
N LYS A 2 31.22 -18.36 -31.39
CA LYS A 2 30.93 -16.96 -31.00
C LYS A 2 29.52 -16.74 -30.39
N SER A 3 28.51 -17.51 -30.80
CA SER A 3 27.12 -17.34 -30.33
C SER A 3 26.87 -17.85 -28.90
N ALA A 4 27.60 -18.87 -28.45
CA ALA A 4 27.45 -19.43 -27.10
C ALA A 4 28.05 -18.51 -26.03
N VAL A 5 29.15 -17.83 -26.34
CA VAL A 5 29.79 -16.84 -25.45
C VAL A 5 28.90 -15.61 -25.26
N SER A 6 28.20 -15.19 -26.32
CA SER A 6 27.23 -14.08 -26.26
C SER A 6 26.00 -14.42 -25.41
N LEU A 7 25.53 -15.66 -25.46
CA LEU A 7 24.38 -16.11 -24.67
C LEU A 7 24.73 -16.22 -23.17
N ILE A 8 25.90 -16.77 -22.86
CA ILE A 8 26.38 -16.89 -21.46
C ILE A 8 26.61 -15.50 -20.86
N SER A 9 27.18 -14.56 -21.62
CA SER A 9 27.34 -13.16 -21.21
C SER A 9 26.00 -12.49 -20.90
N LEU A 10 25.00 -12.64 -21.78
CA LEU A 10 23.67 -12.09 -21.57
C LEU A 10 23.00 -12.67 -20.32
N VAL A 11 23.11 -13.99 -20.13
CA VAL A 11 22.56 -14.69 -18.97
C VAL A 11 23.22 -14.20 -17.68
N VAL A 12 24.54 -14.08 -17.63
CA VAL A 12 25.26 -13.58 -16.44
C VAL A 12 24.88 -12.13 -16.14
N VAL A 13 24.83 -11.25 -17.13
CA VAL A 13 24.41 -9.84 -16.93
C VAL A 13 22.96 -9.76 -16.47
N PHE A 14 22.07 -10.58 -17.03
CA PHE A 14 20.66 -10.64 -16.63
C PHE A 14 20.49 -11.14 -15.18
N PHE A 15 21.21 -12.19 -14.78
CA PHE A 15 21.15 -12.71 -13.40
C PHE A 15 21.80 -11.79 -12.37
N VAL A 16 22.92 -11.14 -12.70
CA VAL A 16 23.57 -10.15 -11.82
C VAL A 16 22.70 -8.90 -11.71
N GLY A 17 22.13 -8.42 -12.81
CA GLY A 17 21.20 -7.29 -12.84
C GLY A 17 19.92 -7.57 -12.04
N LEU A 18 19.34 -8.77 -12.19
CA LEU A 18 18.21 -9.22 -11.36
C LEU A 18 18.59 -9.27 -9.88
N LYS A 19 19.73 -9.89 -9.53
CA LYS A 19 20.17 -9.95 -8.12
C LYS A 19 20.36 -8.56 -7.51
N LEU A 20 21.00 -7.63 -8.22
CA LEU A 20 21.19 -6.26 -7.73
C LEU A 20 19.86 -5.51 -7.63
N GLY A 21 18.97 -5.65 -8.61
CA GLY A 21 17.62 -5.11 -8.57
C GLY A 21 16.80 -5.65 -7.40
N PHE A 22 16.89 -6.95 -7.12
CA PHE A 22 16.26 -7.61 -5.97
C PHE A 22 16.85 -7.23 -4.62
N TYR A 23 18.09 -6.74 -4.54
CA TYR A 23 18.69 -6.32 -3.27
C TYR A 23 18.49 -4.82 -2.99
N LEU A 24 18.52 -3.99 -4.03
CA LEU A 24 18.43 -2.53 -3.89
C LEU A 24 16.99 -2.04 -3.83
N ALA A 25 16.09 -2.59 -4.64
CA ALA A 25 14.69 -2.14 -4.66
C ALA A 25 13.95 -2.40 -3.32
N PRO A 26 14.13 -3.55 -2.64
CA PRO A 26 13.48 -3.77 -1.35
C PRO A 26 14.05 -2.90 -0.24
N SER A 27 15.34 -2.56 -0.27
CA SER A 27 15.94 -1.76 0.82
C SER A 27 15.48 -0.31 0.78
N GLU A 28 15.37 0.30 -0.40
CA GLU A 28 14.76 1.63 -0.53
C GLU A 28 13.27 1.61 -0.18
N PHE A 29 12.54 0.57 -0.61
CA PHE A 29 11.13 0.41 -0.26
C PHE A 29 10.92 0.27 1.26
N ILE A 30 11.70 -0.59 1.92
CA ILE A 30 11.67 -0.78 3.38
C ILE A 30 12.00 0.53 4.09
N TYR A 31 12.99 1.28 3.61
CA TYR A 31 13.35 2.56 4.22
C TYR A 31 12.23 3.59 4.09
N ARG A 32 11.62 3.73 2.90
CA ARG A 32 10.49 4.63 2.69
C ARG A 32 9.28 4.21 3.52
N ASP A 33 8.93 2.93 3.54
CA ASP A 33 7.85 2.38 4.37
C ASP A 33 8.09 2.68 5.86
N ALA A 34 9.31 2.49 6.36
CA ALA A 34 9.68 2.84 7.72
C ALA A 34 9.55 4.34 8.01
N GLN A 35 9.91 5.22 7.06
CA GLN A 35 9.72 6.67 7.21
C GLN A 35 8.24 7.04 7.33
N TYR A 36 7.38 6.50 6.45
CA TYR A 36 5.94 6.76 6.49
C TYR A 36 5.31 6.27 7.79
N LYS A 37 5.59 5.02 8.19
CA LYS A 37 5.09 4.45 9.45
C LYS A 37 5.55 5.25 10.66
N SER A 38 6.81 5.69 10.67
CA SER A 38 7.35 6.53 11.75
C SER A 38 6.65 7.89 11.82
N ALA A 39 6.34 8.50 10.67
CA ALA A 39 5.63 9.78 10.61
C ALA A 39 4.19 9.66 11.15
N ILE A 40 3.48 8.59 10.77
CA ILE A 40 2.13 8.28 11.27
C ILE A 40 2.16 8.06 12.78
N LEU A 41 3.10 7.25 13.28
CA LEU A 41 3.25 7.00 14.72
C LEU A 41 3.56 8.29 15.50
N ALA A 42 4.44 9.14 14.97
CA ALA A 42 4.77 10.41 15.61
C ALA A 42 3.56 11.35 15.66
N PHE A 43 2.73 11.35 14.62
CA PHE A 43 1.47 12.09 14.58
C PHE A 43 0.47 11.54 15.61
N GLU A 44 0.25 10.23 15.66
CA GLU A 44 -0.65 9.58 16.61
C GLU A 44 -0.23 9.84 18.07
N ILE A 45 1.07 9.79 18.38
CA ILE A 45 1.60 10.12 19.72
C ILE A 45 1.31 11.58 20.08
N LYS A 46 1.43 12.52 19.12
CA LYS A 46 1.10 13.93 19.36
C LYS A 46 -0.39 14.09 19.63
N SER A 47 -1.24 13.46 18.83
CA SER A 47 -2.70 13.49 18.98
C SER A 47 -3.16 12.87 20.31
N LEU A 48 -2.54 11.77 20.73
CA LEU A 48 -2.75 11.16 22.05
C LEU A 48 -2.40 12.13 23.18
N LYS A 49 -1.23 12.77 23.11
CA LYS A 49 -0.79 13.74 24.11
C LYS A 49 -1.70 14.97 24.20
N SER A 50 -2.33 15.36 23.10
CA SER A 50 -3.29 16.47 23.06
C SER A 50 -4.73 16.04 23.38
N GLY A 51 -4.99 14.76 23.68
CA GLY A 51 -6.33 14.24 23.95
C GLY A 51 -7.26 14.20 22.73
N ASN A 52 -6.70 14.29 21.51
CA ASN A 52 -7.47 14.28 20.28
C ASN A 52 -7.67 12.84 19.79
N ILE A 53 -8.61 12.15 20.42
CA ILE A 53 -8.91 10.73 20.15
C ILE A 53 -9.49 10.52 18.75
N ASP A 54 -10.36 11.41 18.31
CA ASP A 54 -11.01 11.31 16.99
C ASP A 54 -9.99 11.28 15.85
N MET A 55 -8.93 12.09 15.95
CA MET A 55 -7.85 12.13 14.97
C MET A 55 -7.02 10.83 14.94
N ILE A 56 -6.96 10.10 16.05
CA ILE A 56 -6.31 8.78 16.11
C ILE A 56 -7.22 7.74 15.46
N ILE A 57 -8.52 7.77 15.77
CA ILE A 57 -9.51 6.87 15.16
C ILE A 57 -9.46 7.04 13.64
N GLU A 58 -9.53 8.29 13.15
CA GLU A 58 -9.43 8.60 11.72
C GLU A 58 -8.13 8.06 11.10
N SER A 59 -6.98 8.27 11.75
CA SER A 59 -5.70 7.70 11.30
C SER A 59 -5.75 6.17 11.20
N LYS A 60 -6.37 5.49 12.15
CA LYS A 60 -6.52 4.02 12.13
C LYS A 60 -7.46 3.55 11.04
N GLU A 61 -8.56 4.25 10.79
CA GLU A 61 -9.49 3.92 9.70
C GLU A 61 -8.85 4.04 8.32
N ILE A 62 -8.06 5.09 8.10
CA ILE A 62 -7.30 5.28 6.85
C ILE A 62 -6.25 4.19 6.68
N ASN A 63 -5.54 3.83 7.75
CA ASN A 63 -4.53 2.77 7.71
C ASN A 63 -5.16 1.39 7.41
N LEU A 64 -6.34 1.11 7.98
CA LEU A 64 -7.06 -0.13 7.69
C LEU A 64 -7.41 -0.23 6.19
N ASP A 65 -7.93 0.84 5.61
CA ASP A 65 -8.23 0.91 4.18
C ASP A 65 -6.99 0.69 3.31
N ALA A 66 -5.86 1.30 3.68
CA ALA A 66 -4.61 1.13 2.98
C ALA A 66 -4.11 -0.33 3.03
N GLU A 67 -4.20 -1.00 4.18
CA GLU A 67 -3.79 -2.40 4.31
C GLU A 67 -4.71 -3.37 3.55
N LEU A 68 -6.03 -3.12 3.54
CA LEU A 68 -6.98 -3.86 2.71
C LEU A 68 -6.65 -3.69 1.22
N ALA A 69 -6.41 -2.46 0.77
CA ALA A 69 -6.02 -2.21 -0.62
C ALA A 69 -4.67 -2.85 -0.98
N ASN A 70 -3.70 -2.83 -0.06
CA ASN A 70 -2.41 -3.51 -0.25
C ASN A 70 -2.58 -5.02 -0.41
N HIS A 71 -3.48 -5.63 0.37
CA HIS A 71 -3.86 -7.03 0.16
C HIS A 71 -4.53 -7.25 -1.19
N GLY A 72 -5.38 -6.32 -1.65
CA GLY A 72 -5.93 -6.32 -3.00
C GLY A 72 -4.85 -6.33 -4.08
N ARG A 73 -3.79 -5.52 -3.92
CA ARG A 73 -2.61 -5.52 -4.82
C ARG A 73 -1.91 -6.87 -4.85
N TYR A 74 -1.82 -7.54 -3.70
CA TYR A 74 -1.27 -8.89 -3.64
C TYR A 74 -2.13 -9.88 -4.43
N LEU A 75 -3.47 -9.84 -4.28
CA LEU A 75 -4.39 -10.74 -4.98
C LEU A 75 -4.31 -10.61 -6.51
N ILE A 76 -4.11 -9.40 -7.03
CA ILE A 76 -3.92 -9.16 -8.47
C ILE A 76 -2.50 -9.48 -8.95
N SER A 77 -1.53 -9.58 -8.04
CA SER A 77 -0.13 -9.75 -8.42
C SER A 77 0.12 -11.16 -8.96
N ASN A 78 0.72 -11.23 -10.14
CA ASN A 78 1.13 -12.50 -10.77
C ASN A 78 2.41 -13.10 -10.14
N LEU A 79 2.82 -12.60 -8.97
CA LEU A 79 4.02 -13.00 -8.23
C LEU A 79 3.72 -14.04 -7.14
N SER A 80 2.53 -14.65 -7.18
CA SER A 80 2.12 -15.73 -6.27
C SER A 80 3.08 -16.93 -6.27
N TRP A 81 3.92 -17.08 -7.31
CA TRP A 81 4.97 -18.10 -7.39
C TRP A 81 6.26 -17.74 -6.63
N LEU A 82 6.52 -16.46 -6.35
CA LEU A 82 7.72 -15.98 -5.63
C LEU A 82 7.55 -16.03 -4.12
N LEU A 83 6.31 -16.05 -3.64
CA LEU A 83 5.99 -16.04 -2.22
C LEU A 83 5.38 -17.39 -1.83
N PRO A 84 5.76 -17.96 -0.68
CA PRO A 84 5.20 -19.23 -0.23
C PRO A 84 3.67 -19.16 -0.20
N ARG A 85 3.04 -20.22 -0.70
CA ARG A 85 1.57 -20.37 -0.77
C ARG A 85 1.00 -20.17 0.63
N ARG A 86 0.16 -19.14 0.79
CA ARG A 86 -0.47 -18.79 2.07
C ARG A 86 -1.22 -19.98 2.67
N SER A 87 -1.12 -20.14 3.98
CA SER A 87 -1.97 -21.03 4.74
C SER A 87 -3.34 -20.36 4.96
N ASN A 88 -4.41 -21.13 5.14
CA ASN A 88 -5.73 -20.59 5.52
C ASN A 88 -5.70 -19.77 6.82
N GLU A 89 -4.63 -19.92 7.61
CA GLU A 89 -4.41 -19.22 8.87
C GLU A 89 -4.03 -17.75 8.65
N ASP A 90 -3.34 -17.46 7.54
CA ASP A 90 -2.89 -16.12 7.15
C ASP A 90 -4.05 -15.22 6.69
N ASP A 91 -5.13 -15.82 6.20
CA ASP A 91 -6.33 -15.09 5.74
C ASP A 91 -7.25 -14.67 6.90
N ARG A 92 -7.09 -15.25 8.11
CA ARG A 92 -7.95 -14.91 9.27
C ARG A 92 -7.84 -13.43 9.67
N ALA A 93 -6.65 -12.85 9.58
CA ALA A 93 -6.43 -11.44 9.90
C ALA A 93 -7.15 -10.53 8.89
N ILE A 94 -7.09 -10.87 7.60
CA ILE A 94 -7.79 -10.12 6.54
C ILE A 94 -9.31 -10.29 6.67
N LEU A 95 -9.80 -11.51 6.93
CA LEU A 95 -11.21 -11.74 7.19
C LEU A 95 -11.73 -10.89 8.35
N SER A 96 -11.00 -10.80 9.46
CA SER A 96 -11.38 -9.94 10.58
C SER A 96 -11.44 -8.46 10.19
N ALA A 97 -10.48 -7.99 9.38
CA ALA A 97 -10.45 -6.62 8.87
C ALA A 97 -11.63 -6.34 7.92
N VAL A 98 -11.96 -7.30 7.04
CA VAL A 98 -13.11 -7.24 6.14
C VAL A 98 -14.42 -7.18 6.94
N TYR A 99 -14.62 -8.09 7.90
CA TYR A 99 -15.83 -8.07 8.75
C TYR A 99 -15.98 -6.75 9.48
N TYR A 100 -14.92 -6.27 10.12
CA TYR A 100 -14.94 -4.97 10.79
C TYR A 100 -15.36 -3.84 9.83
N ARG A 101 -14.78 -3.79 8.62
CA ARG A 101 -15.08 -2.73 7.65
C ARG A 101 -16.51 -2.84 7.07
N VAL A 102 -17.04 -4.05 6.90
CA VAL A 102 -18.43 -4.24 6.49
C VAL A 102 -19.39 -3.74 7.57
N GLU A 103 -19.10 -4.03 8.83
CA GLU A 103 -19.90 -3.57 9.98
C GLU A 103 -19.73 -2.08 10.27
N ASN A 104 -18.56 -1.51 9.94
CA ASN A 104 -18.18 -0.12 10.19
C ASN A 104 -17.71 0.55 8.90
N PRO A 105 -18.61 0.93 7.99
CA PRO A 105 -18.24 1.63 6.76
C PRO A 105 -17.58 2.98 7.09
N TYR A 106 -16.41 3.22 6.51
CA TYR A 106 -15.72 4.49 6.64
C TYR A 106 -15.40 5.07 5.26
N THR A 107 -15.58 6.38 5.15
CA THR A 107 -15.30 7.17 3.94
C THR A 107 -14.13 8.08 4.23
N SER A 108 -13.01 7.83 3.57
CA SER A 108 -11.82 8.68 3.68
C SER A 108 -12.10 10.11 3.19
N PRO A 109 -11.41 11.13 3.73
CA PRO A 109 -11.45 12.49 3.21
C PRO A 109 -11.22 12.53 1.69
N ASP A 110 -12.06 13.26 0.97
CA ASP A 110 -12.05 13.27 -0.50
C ASP A 110 -10.99 14.23 -1.03
N ALA A 111 -9.87 13.69 -1.52
CA ALA A 111 -8.75 14.48 -2.04
C ALA A 111 -9.12 15.29 -3.29
N SER A 112 -10.26 15.03 -3.94
CA SER A 112 -10.74 15.87 -5.05
C SER A 112 -11.33 17.20 -4.59
N LYS A 113 -11.64 17.34 -3.29
CA LYS A 113 -12.29 18.53 -2.75
C LYS A 113 -11.27 19.51 -2.16
N PRO A 114 -11.29 20.79 -2.54
CA PRO A 114 -10.38 21.81 -2.02
C PRO A 114 -10.34 21.93 -0.49
N GLY A 115 -11.47 21.66 0.18
CA GLY A 115 -11.59 21.80 1.64
C GLY A 115 -10.75 20.84 2.48
N PHE A 116 -10.21 19.77 1.87
CA PHE A 116 -9.32 18.81 2.56
C PHE A 116 -7.83 19.09 2.35
N TRP A 117 -7.50 20.11 1.55
CA TRP A 117 -6.12 20.53 1.32
C TRP A 117 -5.73 21.67 2.25
N LYS A 118 -4.45 21.69 2.64
CA LYS A 118 -3.91 22.84 3.37
C LYS A 118 -3.89 24.08 2.47
N SER A 119 -4.12 25.24 3.08
CA SER A 119 -3.98 26.52 2.40
C SER A 119 -2.60 26.64 1.75
N GLY A 120 -2.57 27.05 0.48
CA GLY A 120 -1.34 27.20 -0.30
C GLY A 120 -0.90 25.97 -1.10
N VAL A 121 -1.68 24.87 -1.08
CA VAL A 121 -1.48 23.76 -2.02
C VAL A 121 -2.04 24.14 -3.38
N ASP A 122 -1.23 23.94 -4.43
CA ASP A 122 -1.66 24.06 -5.81
C ASP A 122 -2.49 22.82 -6.20
N LEU A 123 -3.80 23.03 -6.41
CA LEU A 123 -4.76 21.98 -6.73
C LEU A 123 -4.58 21.43 -8.15
N ASP A 124 -3.94 22.18 -9.04
CA ASP A 124 -3.65 21.76 -10.41
C ASP A 124 -2.27 21.07 -10.50
N SER A 125 -1.59 20.89 -9.37
CA SER A 125 -0.28 20.24 -9.35
C SER A 125 -0.40 18.74 -9.65
N ALA A 126 0.64 18.20 -10.31
CA ALA A 126 0.77 16.77 -10.58
C ALA A 126 0.71 15.91 -9.30
N PHE A 127 1.10 16.47 -8.15
CA PHE A 127 1.02 15.80 -6.86
C PHE A 127 -0.45 15.60 -6.41
N VAL A 128 -1.29 16.62 -6.56
CA VAL A 128 -2.72 16.53 -6.22
C VAL A 128 -3.41 15.54 -7.15
N GLU A 129 -3.11 15.59 -8.44
CA GLU A 129 -3.62 14.63 -9.43
C GLU A 129 -3.24 13.19 -9.07
N GLN A 130 -1.97 12.94 -8.76
CA GLN A 130 -1.49 11.62 -8.31
C GLN A 130 -2.15 11.16 -7.01
N THR A 131 -2.43 12.09 -6.09
CA THR A 131 -3.10 11.75 -4.82
C THR A 131 -4.55 11.33 -5.07
N ILE A 132 -5.28 12.07 -5.91
CA ILE A 132 -6.66 11.73 -6.30
C ILE A 132 -6.70 10.38 -7.01
N GLN A 133 -5.77 10.16 -7.93
CA GLN A 133 -5.69 8.88 -8.65
C GLN A 133 -5.36 7.72 -7.69
N GLY A 134 -4.39 7.91 -6.79
CA GLY A 134 -4.06 6.93 -5.78
C GLY A 134 -5.23 6.60 -4.85
N GLN A 135 -6.04 7.59 -4.47
CA GLN A 135 -7.25 7.36 -3.67
C GLN A 135 -8.29 6.52 -4.43
N LYS A 136 -8.50 6.77 -5.74
CA LYS A 136 -9.41 5.96 -6.56
C LYS A 136 -8.95 4.51 -6.66
N GLU A 137 -7.66 4.29 -6.92
CA GLU A 137 -7.08 2.95 -6.99
C GLU A 137 -7.20 2.21 -5.65
N LEU A 138 -6.98 2.92 -4.54
CA LEU A 138 -7.13 2.36 -3.19
C LEU A 138 -8.56 1.88 -2.96
N GLU A 139 -9.57 2.69 -3.30
CA GLU A 139 -10.98 2.32 -3.17
C GLU A 139 -11.35 1.12 -4.05
N GLU A 140 -10.85 1.04 -5.29
CA GLU A 140 -11.07 -0.09 -6.19
C GLU A 140 -10.48 -1.40 -5.62
N LEU A 141 -9.23 -1.35 -5.16
CA LEU A 141 -8.53 -2.50 -4.58
C LEU A 141 -9.19 -2.97 -3.27
N LYS A 142 -9.59 -2.03 -2.43
CA LYS A 142 -10.36 -2.32 -1.22
C LYS A 142 -11.69 -3.00 -1.57
N GLY A 143 -12.45 -2.43 -2.50
CA GLY A 143 -13.72 -2.99 -2.95
C GLY A 143 -13.59 -4.43 -3.44
N MET A 144 -12.54 -4.72 -4.21
CA MET A 144 -12.23 -6.09 -4.64
C MET A 144 -11.98 -7.05 -3.47
N VAL A 145 -11.25 -6.62 -2.44
CA VAL A 145 -11.01 -7.46 -1.24
C VAL A 145 -12.32 -7.70 -0.50
N LEU A 146 -13.12 -6.66 -0.26
CA LEU A 146 -14.42 -6.81 0.39
C LEU A 146 -15.29 -7.80 -0.38
N ASP A 147 -15.41 -7.66 -1.70
CA ASP A 147 -16.18 -8.55 -2.56
C ASP A 147 -15.68 -10.00 -2.54
N ASN A 148 -14.36 -10.22 -2.50
CA ASN A 148 -13.78 -11.56 -2.55
C ASN A 148 -14.03 -12.35 -1.25
N TYR A 149 -14.05 -11.67 -0.11
CA TYR A 149 -14.18 -12.30 1.21
C TYR A 149 -15.59 -12.25 1.82
N THR A 150 -16.56 -11.61 1.15
CA THR A 150 -17.97 -11.53 1.60
C THR A 150 -18.97 -12.31 0.74
N ARG A 151 -18.50 -12.93 -0.35
CA ARG A 151 -19.28 -13.87 -1.17
C ARG A 151 -19.29 -15.27 -0.55
#